data_AF-A0A642C3S4-F1
#
_entry.id   AF-A0A642C3S4-F1
#
_cell.length_a   1.000
_cell.length_b   1.000
_cell.length_c   1.000
_cell.angle_alpha   90.00
_cell.angle_beta   90.00
_cell.angle_gamma   90.00
#
_symmetry.space_group_name_H-M   'P 1'
#
loop_
_entity.id
_entity.type
_entity.pdbx_description
1 polymer ?
#
loop_
_entity_poly.entity_id
_entity_poly.type
_entity_poly.pdbx_seq_one_letter_code
_entity_poly.pdbx_strand_id
1 'polypeptide(L)'
;MLYFDESGYTGPDLINSKQPYFSLASIRMTDEEIAQIKEEVGYCEWGRELHFKSMYKSYHGQKILDKIFNHPLMDIYHVLPSFAHKRYCIYANIVNILVETMYHFNGINLYEGAKNLILANGLYCFAILHSNKDLVAEFENNFVGMVRKPSIESVANFYRTTDKLRYDVDTREGFFDMLSEILPTIQYVKEALTHKKFYIDLTIPLFSVSIQEWYNKTKVKENVLFDSSEPFFAN
;
A
#
# COMPACT_ATOMS: atom_id res chain seq x y z
N MET A 1 21.40 -11.01 0.38
CA MET A 1 20.27 -10.95 1.33
C MET A 1 19.56 -9.63 1.17
N LEU A 2 18.23 -9.63 1.26
CA LEU A 2 17.41 -8.42 1.20
C LEU A 2 16.84 -8.14 2.59
N TYR A 3 16.95 -6.89 3.03
CA TYR A 3 16.32 -6.40 4.26
C TYR A 3 15.27 -5.37 3.90
N PHE A 4 14.17 -5.35 4.65
CA PHE A 4 13.03 -4.46 4.44
C PHE A 4 12.73 -3.69 5.71
N ASP A 5 12.32 -2.43 5.56
CA ASP A 5 11.82 -1.62 6.68
C ASP A 5 10.68 -0.69 6.23
N GLU A 6 9.68 -0.55 7.09
CA GLU A 6 8.47 0.24 6.83
C GLU A 6 8.53 1.58 7.57
N SER A 7 8.14 2.67 6.90
CA SER A 7 7.98 3.95 7.59
C SER A 7 6.69 3.97 8.44
N GLY A 8 6.88 3.86 9.76
CA GLY A 8 5.92 4.34 10.76
C GLY A 8 4.69 3.45 11.01
N TYR A 9 4.65 2.22 10.52
CA TYR A 9 3.53 1.28 10.68
C TYR A 9 2.18 1.87 10.24
N THR A 10 2.14 2.37 9.01
CA THR A 10 1.02 3.13 8.46
C THR A 10 0.37 2.47 7.26
N GLY A 11 0.85 1.28 6.86
CA GLY A 11 0.27 0.42 5.83
C GLY A 11 -1.22 0.20 5.99
N PRO A 12 -1.71 -0.09 7.21
CA PRO A 12 -3.14 -0.19 7.43
C PRO A 12 -3.88 1.13 7.16
N ASP A 13 -3.35 2.28 7.58
CA ASP A 13 -4.07 3.56 7.66
C ASP A 13 -4.24 4.27 6.29
N LEU A 14 -5.11 3.70 5.44
CA LEU A 14 -5.32 4.12 4.05
C LEU A 14 -5.99 5.50 3.88
N ILE A 15 -6.75 5.95 4.88
CA ILE A 15 -7.61 7.14 4.79
C ILE A 15 -6.94 8.41 5.35
N ASN A 16 -5.68 8.31 5.76
CA ASN A 16 -4.95 9.41 6.38
C ASN A 16 -4.44 10.41 5.34
N SER A 17 -5.16 11.51 5.18
CA SER A 17 -4.80 12.58 4.23
C SER A 17 -3.49 13.31 4.55
N LYS A 18 -3.04 13.30 5.81
CA LYS A 18 -1.75 13.89 6.21
C LYS A 18 -0.57 12.99 5.86
N GLN A 19 -0.83 11.70 5.60
CA GLN A 19 0.17 10.72 5.20
C GLN A 19 -0.33 9.89 4.02
N PRO A 20 -0.38 10.49 2.82
CA PRO A 20 -1.01 9.91 1.63
C PRO A 20 -0.21 8.76 1.01
N TYR A 21 1.04 8.58 1.42
CA TYR A 21 1.92 7.53 0.92
C TYR A 21 2.24 6.53 2.01
N PHE A 22 2.18 5.26 1.65
CA PHE A 22 2.86 4.19 2.34
C PHE A 22 4.23 3.99 1.69
N SER A 23 5.27 3.77 2.49
CA SER A 23 6.63 3.58 2.00
C SER A 23 7.30 2.39 2.66
N LEU A 24 7.87 1.53 1.83
CA LEU A 24 8.68 0.38 2.22
C LEU A 24 10.06 0.56 1.58
N ALA A 25 11.11 0.58 2.39
CA ALA A 25 12.47 0.59 1.89
C ALA A 25 13.04 -0.82 1.90
N SER A 26 13.88 -1.13 0.93
CA SER A 26 14.65 -2.36 0.92
C SER A 26 16.10 -2.11 0.58
N ILE A 27 16.99 -2.86 1.20
CA ILE A 27 18.44 -2.74 0.99
C ILE A 27 19.05 -4.08 0.59
N ARG A 28 20.03 -4.00 -0.31
CA ARG A 28 20.87 -5.11 -0.75
C ARG A 28 22.33 -4.69 -0.64
N MET A 29 23.03 -5.23 0.35
CA MET A 29 24.45 -4.97 0.58
C MET A 29 25.14 -6.27 1.00
N THR A 30 26.43 -6.37 0.69
CA THR A 30 27.33 -7.42 1.15
C THR A 30 27.82 -7.15 2.57
N ASP A 31 28.36 -8.17 3.24
CA ASP A 31 28.91 -8.00 4.59
C ASP A 31 30.12 -7.06 4.59
N GLU A 32 30.92 -7.06 3.51
CA GLU A 32 32.05 -6.16 3.29
C GLU A 32 31.60 -4.70 3.16
N GLU A 33 30.56 -4.44 2.35
CA GLU A 33 29.98 -3.10 2.18
C GLU A 33 29.38 -2.57 3.50
N ILE A 34 28.71 -3.44 4.26
CA ILE A 34 28.18 -3.07 5.58
C ILE A 34 29.30 -2.77 6.58
N ALA A 35 30.39 -3.55 6.56
CA ALA A 35 31.55 -3.30 7.40
C ALA A 35 32.20 -1.95 7.06
N GLN A 36 32.33 -1.63 5.78
CA GLN A 36 32.83 -0.34 5.30
C GLN A 36 31.95 0.81 5.80
N ILE A 37 30.63 0.75 5.62
CA ILE A 37 29.71 1.79 6.08
C ILE A 37 29.87 1.99 7.58
N LYS A 38 29.90 0.90 8.37
CA LYS A 38 30.03 0.97 9.83
C LYS A 38 31.30 1.70 10.27
N GLU A 39 32.42 1.46 9.61
CA GLU A 39 33.68 2.15 9.87
C GLU A 39 33.60 3.64 9.53
N GLU A 40 33.18 3.97 8.30
CA GLU A 40 33.17 5.36 7.82
C GLU A 40 32.19 6.27 8.57
N VAL A 41 31.02 5.73 8.95
CA VAL A 41 30.00 6.48 9.70
C VAL A 41 30.34 6.62 11.19
N GLY A 42 31.26 5.80 11.71
CA GLY A 42 31.63 5.76 13.12
C GLY A 42 30.60 5.01 13.98
N TYR A 43 30.09 3.88 13.48
CA TYR A 43 29.08 3.07 14.18
C TYR A 43 29.63 2.47 15.49
N CYS A 44 30.89 2.02 15.48
CA CYS A 44 31.53 1.40 16.64
C CYS A 44 31.66 2.38 17.81
N GLU A 45 31.99 3.65 17.54
CA GLU A 45 32.07 4.73 18.52
C GLU A 45 30.70 5.09 19.09
N TRP A 46 29.63 4.93 18.29
CA TRP A 46 28.26 5.14 18.77
C TRP A 46 27.83 4.07 19.78
N GLY A 47 28.33 2.83 19.64
CA GLY A 47 28.28 1.79 20.68
C GLY A 47 26.89 1.19 20.99
N ARG A 48 25.87 1.51 20.20
CA ARG A 48 24.49 0.98 20.33
C ARG A 48 23.77 0.98 18.98
N GLU A 49 22.54 0.49 18.95
CA GLU A 49 21.72 0.53 17.74
C GLU A 49 21.42 1.98 17.28
N LEU A 50 21.41 2.19 15.96
CA LEU A 50 21.10 3.47 15.33
C LEU A 50 19.58 3.64 15.21
N HIS A 51 18.97 4.29 16.19
CA HIS A 51 17.54 4.58 16.16
C HIS A 51 17.28 5.99 15.59
N PHE A 52 16.69 6.10 14.39
CA PHE A 52 16.48 7.39 13.71
C PHE A 52 15.89 8.48 14.63
N LYS A 53 14.86 8.13 15.43
CA LYS A 53 14.19 9.08 16.34
C LYS A 53 15.09 9.71 17.40
N SER A 54 16.10 9.00 17.86
CA SER A 54 17.07 9.52 18.84
C SER A 54 18.15 10.33 18.14
N MET A 55 18.56 9.90 16.95
CA MET A 55 19.62 10.54 16.17
C MET A 55 19.21 11.92 15.65
N TYR A 56 18.03 12.06 15.03
CA TYR A 56 17.62 13.35 14.42
C TYR A 56 17.48 14.48 15.43
N LYS A 57 17.30 14.16 16.72
CA LYS A 57 17.15 15.14 17.81
C LYS A 57 18.48 15.66 18.36
N SER A 58 19.60 14.99 18.07
CA SER A 58 20.90 15.29 18.66
C SER A 58 21.89 15.76 17.59
N TYR A 59 22.73 16.74 17.90
CA TYR A 59 23.74 17.22 16.97
C TYR A 59 24.70 16.11 16.51
N HIS A 60 25.15 15.27 17.44
CA HIS A 60 26.03 14.15 17.11
C HIS A 60 25.32 13.11 16.23
N GLY A 61 24.06 12.76 16.54
CA GLY A 61 23.27 11.86 15.72
C GLY A 61 22.99 12.41 14.32
N GLN A 62 22.69 13.71 14.19
CA GLN A 62 22.53 14.38 12.89
C GLN A 62 23.81 14.27 12.04
N LYS A 63 25.01 14.44 12.62
CA LYS A 63 26.27 14.23 11.89
C LYS A 63 26.45 12.80 11.38
N ILE A 64 26.04 11.81 12.16
CA ILE A 64 26.09 10.41 11.70
C ILE A 64 25.07 10.18 10.60
N LEU A 65 23.85 10.73 10.72
CA LEU A 65 22.84 10.68 9.64
C LEU A 65 23.37 11.33 8.36
N ASP A 66 24.04 12.48 8.46
CA ASP A 66 24.66 13.15 7.31
C ASP A 66 25.69 12.25 6.63
N LYS A 67 26.55 11.57 7.40
CA LYS A 67 27.49 10.60 6.84
C LYS A 67 26.79 9.42 6.17
N ILE A 68 25.74 8.87 6.79
CA ILE A 68 24.97 7.75 6.23
C ILE A 68 24.34 8.19 4.91
N PHE A 69 23.54 9.26 4.90
CA PHE A 69 22.79 9.68 3.71
C PHE A 69 23.67 10.18 2.56
N ASN A 70 24.91 10.57 2.83
CA ASN A 70 25.89 10.95 1.81
C ASN A 70 26.92 9.85 1.51
N HIS A 71 26.80 8.67 2.11
CA HIS A 71 27.72 7.57 1.84
C HIS A 71 27.59 7.12 0.37
N PRO A 72 28.70 6.82 -0.34
CA PRO A 72 28.65 6.42 -1.76
C PRO A 72 27.75 5.21 -2.04
N LEU A 73 27.59 4.31 -1.06
CA LEU A 73 26.72 3.14 -1.14
C LEU A 73 25.23 3.43 -0.83
N MET A 74 24.84 4.67 -0.50
CA MET A 74 23.43 5.08 -0.46
C MET A 74 22.95 5.47 -1.86
N ASP A 75 23.05 4.52 -2.79
CA ASP A 75 22.71 4.69 -4.19
C ASP A 75 21.53 3.78 -4.63
N ILE A 76 21.16 3.88 -5.90
CA ILE A 76 20.06 3.11 -6.51
C ILE A 76 20.37 1.62 -6.71
N TYR A 77 21.63 1.20 -6.53
CA TYR A 77 22.08 -0.19 -6.66
C TYR A 77 21.99 -0.93 -5.33
N HIS A 78 22.07 -0.22 -4.21
CA HIS A 78 22.01 -0.80 -2.87
C HIS A 78 20.70 -0.50 -2.14
N VAL A 79 20.03 0.60 -2.44
CA VAL A 79 18.79 1.04 -1.77
C VAL A 79 17.65 1.14 -2.79
N LEU A 80 16.52 0.51 -2.46
CA LEU A 80 15.29 0.56 -3.25
C LEU A 80 14.13 1.03 -2.36
N PRO A 81 13.75 2.32 -2.43
CA PRO A 81 12.50 2.80 -1.85
C PRO A 81 11.32 2.46 -2.76
N SER A 82 10.26 1.92 -2.17
CA SER A 82 8.99 1.63 -2.81
C SER A 82 7.89 2.42 -2.12
N PHE A 83 6.90 2.89 -2.89
CA PHE A 83 5.80 3.69 -2.36
C PHE A 83 4.46 3.32 -3.00
N ALA A 84 3.39 3.41 -2.20
CA ALA A 84 2.01 3.33 -2.67
C ALA A 84 1.25 4.59 -2.28
N HIS A 85 0.50 5.13 -3.23
CA HIS A 85 -0.47 6.18 -2.97
C HIS A 85 -1.72 5.55 -2.32
N LYS A 86 -1.87 5.73 -1.00
CA LYS A 86 -2.84 5.01 -0.17
C LYS A 86 -4.27 5.17 -0.66
N ARG A 87 -4.65 6.39 -1.03
CA ARG A 87 -6.00 6.69 -1.54
C ARG A 87 -6.29 5.97 -2.85
N TYR A 88 -5.32 5.85 -3.76
CA TYR A 88 -5.50 5.05 -4.98
C TYR A 88 -5.70 3.57 -4.65
N CYS A 89 -4.96 3.04 -3.67
CA CYS A 89 -5.11 1.66 -3.23
C CYS A 89 -6.51 1.34 -2.69
N ILE A 90 -7.28 2.31 -2.20
CA ILE A 90 -8.69 2.10 -1.85
C ILE A 90 -9.48 1.65 -3.09
N TYR A 91 -9.32 2.33 -4.23
CA TYR A 91 -10.01 2.00 -5.48
C TYR A 91 -9.53 0.70 -6.10
N ALA A 92 -8.21 0.46 -6.09
CA ALA A 92 -7.66 -0.80 -6.54
C ALA A 92 -8.23 -1.98 -5.71
N ASN A 93 -8.38 -1.80 -4.40
CA ASN A 93 -9.02 -2.78 -3.53
C ASN A 93 -10.53 -2.89 -3.77
N ILE A 94 -11.27 -1.81 -4.02
CA ILE A 94 -12.70 -1.92 -4.40
C ILE A 94 -12.86 -2.86 -5.60
N VAL A 95 -12.04 -2.64 -6.64
CA VAL A 95 -12.06 -3.48 -7.84
C VAL A 95 -11.63 -4.90 -7.53
N ASN A 96 -10.52 -5.10 -6.84
CA ASN A 96 -9.96 -6.42 -6.58
C ASN A 96 -10.80 -7.26 -5.61
N ILE A 97 -11.44 -6.63 -4.64
CA ILE A 97 -12.20 -7.32 -3.59
C ILE A 97 -13.62 -7.60 -4.06
N LEU A 98 -14.29 -6.59 -4.62
CA LEU A 98 -15.72 -6.68 -4.89
C LEU A 98 -15.99 -7.07 -6.34
N VAL A 99 -15.44 -6.29 -7.28
CA VAL A 99 -15.75 -6.44 -8.71
C VAL A 99 -15.11 -7.73 -9.24
N GLU A 100 -13.83 -7.95 -8.98
CA GLU A 100 -13.12 -9.16 -9.42
C GLU A 100 -13.78 -10.43 -8.86
N THR A 101 -14.13 -10.47 -7.57
CA THR A 101 -14.87 -11.59 -6.99
C THR A 101 -16.15 -11.89 -7.78
N MET A 102 -17.00 -10.88 -8.02
CA MET A 102 -18.23 -11.07 -8.80
C MET A 102 -17.95 -11.59 -10.21
N TYR A 103 -16.99 -10.98 -10.92
CA TYR A 103 -16.62 -11.37 -12.28
C TYR A 103 -16.08 -12.81 -12.32
N HIS A 104 -15.27 -13.20 -11.33
CA HIS A 104 -14.74 -14.56 -11.18
C HIS A 104 -15.87 -15.59 -11.02
N PHE A 105 -16.84 -15.33 -10.13
CA PHE A 105 -18.02 -16.20 -9.96
C PHE A 105 -18.87 -16.31 -11.23
N ASN A 106 -18.82 -15.28 -12.09
CA ASN A 106 -19.50 -15.27 -13.38
C ASN A 106 -18.63 -15.80 -14.53
N GLY A 107 -17.47 -16.39 -14.25
CA GLY A 107 -16.58 -17.00 -15.24
C GLY A 107 -15.82 -16.02 -16.11
N ILE A 108 -15.70 -14.75 -15.70
CA ILE A 108 -15.02 -13.69 -16.44
C ILE A 108 -13.71 -13.32 -15.75
N ASN A 109 -12.61 -13.31 -16.51
CA ASN A 109 -11.31 -12.87 -16.01
C ASN A 109 -11.16 -11.35 -16.15
N LEU A 110 -11.26 -10.60 -15.04
CA LEU A 110 -11.14 -9.14 -15.04
C LEU A 110 -9.70 -8.64 -15.32
N TYR A 111 -8.69 -9.49 -15.16
CA TYR A 111 -7.29 -9.12 -15.44
C TYR A 111 -6.97 -9.14 -16.94
N GLU A 112 -7.78 -9.84 -17.75
CA GLU A 112 -7.60 -9.90 -19.20
C GLU A 112 -7.79 -8.51 -19.82
N GLY A 113 -6.79 -8.05 -20.58
CA GLY A 113 -6.79 -6.70 -21.16
C GLY A 113 -6.67 -5.58 -20.12
N ALA A 114 -6.20 -5.88 -18.90
CA ALA A 114 -6.01 -4.91 -17.82
C ALA A 114 -7.28 -4.14 -17.41
N LYS A 115 -8.47 -4.75 -17.56
CA LYS A 115 -9.75 -4.10 -17.23
C LYS A 115 -9.84 -3.71 -15.75
N ASN A 116 -9.25 -4.51 -14.86
CA ASN A 116 -9.11 -4.17 -13.44
C ASN A 116 -8.37 -2.82 -13.23
N LEU A 117 -7.29 -2.56 -13.98
CA LEU A 117 -6.54 -1.31 -13.89
C LEU A 117 -7.32 -0.14 -14.50
N ILE A 118 -8.02 -0.37 -15.61
CA ILE A 118 -8.87 0.65 -16.23
C ILE A 118 -9.95 1.11 -15.26
N LEU A 119 -10.64 0.15 -14.62
CA LEU A 119 -11.70 0.46 -13.66
C LEU A 119 -11.16 1.16 -12.41
N ALA A 120 -10.06 0.67 -11.84
CA ALA A 120 -9.47 1.28 -10.63
C ALA A 120 -8.98 2.71 -10.89
N ASN A 121 -8.29 2.94 -12.01
CA ASN A 121 -7.85 4.28 -12.43
C ASN A 121 -9.03 5.19 -12.70
N GLY A 122 -10.05 4.70 -13.41
CA GLY A 122 -11.25 5.46 -13.73
C GLY A 122 -11.98 5.92 -12.46
N LEU A 123 -12.28 5.00 -11.55
CA LEU A 123 -12.92 5.30 -10.27
C LEU A 123 -12.12 6.35 -9.48
N TYR A 124 -10.80 6.17 -9.38
CA TYR A 124 -9.92 7.11 -8.69
C TYR A 124 -9.95 8.50 -9.35
N CYS A 125 -9.73 8.57 -10.67
CA CYS A 125 -9.71 9.82 -11.42
C CYS A 125 -11.04 10.58 -11.31
N PHE A 126 -12.18 9.92 -11.42
CA PHE A 126 -13.46 10.57 -11.25
C PHE A 126 -13.68 11.06 -9.82
N ALA A 127 -13.34 10.26 -8.82
CA ALA A 127 -13.50 10.65 -7.43
C ALA A 127 -12.60 11.84 -7.01
N ILE A 128 -11.36 11.92 -7.51
CA ILE A 128 -10.51 13.10 -7.27
C ILE A 128 -11.01 14.36 -8.00
N LEU A 129 -11.79 14.22 -9.07
CA LEU A 129 -12.37 15.34 -9.82
C LEU A 129 -13.79 15.70 -9.36
N HIS A 130 -14.46 14.84 -8.60
CA HIS A 130 -15.82 15.05 -8.12
C HIS A 130 -15.92 16.29 -7.21
N SER A 131 -16.93 17.13 -7.39
CA SER A 131 -17.07 18.37 -6.61
C SER A 131 -17.42 18.09 -5.14
N ASN A 132 -18.31 17.13 -4.89
CA ASN A 132 -18.70 16.70 -3.55
C ASN A 132 -17.61 15.84 -2.88
N LYS A 133 -16.61 16.49 -2.26
CA LYS A 133 -15.47 15.81 -1.60
C LYS A 133 -15.88 15.03 -0.35
N ASP A 134 -16.88 15.51 0.37
CA ASP A 134 -17.35 14.86 1.59
C ASP A 134 -18.03 13.53 1.28
N LEU A 135 -18.87 13.48 0.23
CA LEU A 135 -19.51 12.23 -0.20
C LEU A 135 -18.51 11.20 -0.73
N VAL A 136 -17.47 11.66 -1.45
CA VAL A 136 -16.36 10.79 -1.87
C VAL A 136 -15.59 10.24 -0.67
N ALA A 137 -15.29 11.09 0.32
CA ALA A 137 -14.64 10.65 1.55
C ALA A 137 -15.52 9.67 2.35
N GLU A 138 -16.83 9.89 2.42
CA GLU A 138 -17.78 8.96 3.04
C GLU A 138 -17.76 7.59 2.33
N PHE A 139 -17.75 7.58 0.99
CA PHE A 139 -17.65 6.37 0.18
C PHE A 139 -16.35 5.59 0.47
N GLU A 140 -15.20 6.28 0.45
CA GLU A 140 -13.89 5.70 0.75
C GLU A 140 -13.82 5.14 2.18
N ASN A 141 -14.31 5.90 3.17
CA ASN A 141 -14.33 5.49 4.57
C ASN A 141 -15.24 4.29 4.81
N ASN A 142 -16.42 4.27 4.20
CA ASN A 142 -17.36 3.15 4.34
C ASN A 142 -16.79 1.87 3.73
N PHE A 143 -16.07 1.96 2.60
CA PHE A 143 -15.36 0.80 2.05
C PHE A 143 -14.30 0.26 3.01
N VAL A 144 -13.39 1.12 3.47
CA VAL A 144 -12.29 0.73 4.37
C VAL A 144 -12.85 0.18 5.68
N GLY A 145 -13.91 0.79 6.22
CA GLY A 145 -14.62 0.31 7.40
C GLY A 145 -15.25 -1.07 7.20
N MET A 146 -15.94 -1.27 6.06
CA MET A 146 -16.55 -2.55 5.69
C MET A 146 -15.52 -3.68 5.59
N VAL A 147 -14.40 -3.46 4.91
CA VAL A 147 -13.37 -4.51 4.74
C VAL A 147 -12.68 -4.84 6.06
N ARG A 148 -12.39 -3.84 6.90
CA ARG A 148 -11.70 -4.05 8.18
C ARG A 148 -12.59 -4.71 9.24
N LYS A 149 -13.87 -4.35 9.28
CA LYS A 149 -14.84 -4.85 10.25
C LYS A 149 -16.16 -5.18 9.53
N PRO A 150 -16.20 -6.30 8.79
CA PRO A 150 -17.40 -6.71 8.07
C PRO A 150 -18.57 -6.91 9.04
N SER A 151 -19.69 -6.24 8.77
CA SER A 151 -20.95 -6.38 9.48
C SER A 151 -22.09 -6.06 8.53
N ILE A 152 -23.31 -6.47 8.88
CA ILE A 152 -24.51 -6.13 8.09
C ILE A 152 -24.63 -4.61 7.92
N GLU A 153 -24.33 -3.86 8.98
CA GLU A 153 -24.39 -2.40 8.97
C GLU A 153 -23.30 -1.77 8.10
N SER A 154 -22.03 -2.21 8.21
CA SER A 154 -20.94 -1.63 7.43
C SER A 154 -21.08 -1.93 5.94
N VAL A 155 -21.56 -3.12 5.60
CA VAL A 155 -21.96 -3.49 4.23
C VAL A 155 -23.08 -2.57 3.73
N ALA A 156 -24.18 -2.46 4.46
CA ALA A 156 -25.30 -1.61 4.06
C ALA A 156 -24.90 -0.14 3.89
N ASN A 157 -24.04 0.38 4.78
CA ASN A 157 -23.53 1.75 4.70
C ASN A 157 -22.70 1.98 3.43
N PHE A 158 -21.79 1.06 3.10
CA PHE A 158 -21.01 1.17 1.86
C PHE A 158 -21.90 1.21 0.62
N TYR A 159 -22.76 0.22 0.42
CA TYR A 159 -23.62 0.17 -0.79
C TYR A 159 -24.60 1.34 -0.87
N ARG A 160 -25.15 1.81 0.27
CA ARG A 160 -26.00 3.01 0.29
C ARG A 160 -25.23 4.26 -0.13
N THR A 161 -24.00 4.43 0.35
CA THR A 161 -23.17 5.59 -0.03
C THR A 161 -22.69 5.48 -1.47
N THR A 162 -22.42 4.28 -1.98
CA THR A 162 -22.17 4.04 -3.41
C THR A 162 -23.34 4.51 -4.27
N ASP A 163 -24.58 4.15 -3.89
CA ASP A 163 -25.78 4.56 -4.63
C ASP A 163 -26.03 6.08 -4.56
N LYS A 164 -25.83 6.68 -3.38
CA LYS A 164 -25.86 8.15 -3.23
C LYS A 164 -24.83 8.84 -4.12
N LEU A 165 -23.58 8.38 -4.11
CA LEU A 165 -22.52 8.96 -4.93
C LEU A 165 -22.84 8.78 -6.41
N ARG A 166 -23.40 7.63 -6.80
CA ARG A 166 -23.81 7.38 -8.19
C ARG A 166 -24.86 8.38 -8.68
N TYR A 167 -25.82 8.75 -7.83
CA TYR A 167 -26.90 9.69 -8.18
C TYR A 167 -26.67 11.14 -7.71
N ASP A 168 -25.47 11.47 -7.23
CA ASP A 168 -25.10 12.86 -6.94
C ASP A 168 -25.14 13.69 -8.24
N VAL A 169 -25.57 14.95 -8.12
CA VAL A 169 -25.76 15.84 -9.27
C VAL A 169 -24.46 16.11 -10.04
N ASP A 170 -23.32 16.02 -9.37
CA ASP A 170 -22.00 16.26 -9.97
C ASP A 170 -21.36 14.98 -10.52
N THR A 171 -22.03 13.83 -10.42
CA THR A 171 -21.53 12.55 -10.93
C THR A 171 -21.66 12.51 -12.45
N ARG A 172 -20.49 12.46 -13.10
CA ARG A 172 -20.37 12.34 -14.56
C ARG A 172 -20.74 10.93 -15.01
N GLU A 173 -21.23 10.81 -16.24
CA GLU A 173 -21.64 9.55 -16.88
C GLU A 173 -20.60 8.43 -16.73
N GLY A 174 -19.33 8.70 -17.04
CA GLY A 174 -18.28 7.68 -16.88
C GLY A 174 -18.07 7.21 -15.44
N PHE A 175 -18.32 8.05 -14.43
CA PHE A 175 -18.27 7.63 -13.02
C PHE A 175 -19.52 6.86 -12.63
N PHE A 176 -20.69 7.29 -13.12
CA PHE A 176 -21.96 6.59 -12.94
C PHE A 176 -21.87 5.14 -13.41
N ASP A 177 -21.31 4.90 -14.60
CA ASP A 177 -21.15 3.56 -15.16
C ASP A 177 -20.22 2.71 -14.30
N MET A 178 -19.07 3.25 -13.91
CA MET A 178 -18.11 2.54 -13.06
C MET A 178 -18.66 2.23 -11.66
N LEU A 179 -19.46 3.12 -11.07
CA LEU A 179 -20.13 2.87 -9.79
C LEU A 179 -21.24 1.83 -9.94
N SER A 180 -21.86 1.72 -11.12
CA SER A 180 -22.88 0.72 -11.41
C SER A 180 -22.33 -0.71 -11.44
N GLU A 181 -21.04 -0.89 -11.72
CA GLU A 181 -20.34 -2.18 -11.60
C GLU A 181 -20.19 -2.64 -10.13
N ILE A 182 -20.23 -1.71 -9.16
CA ILE A 182 -20.06 -2.04 -7.74
C ILE A 182 -21.36 -2.54 -7.13
N LEU A 183 -22.52 -1.94 -7.42
CA LEU A 183 -23.77 -2.32 -6.76
C LEU A 183 -24.17 -3.81 -6.85
N PRO A 184 -24.03 -4.52 -7.99
CA PRO A 184 -24.37 -5.94 -8.07
C PRO A 184 -23.44 -6.83 -7.22
N THR A 185 -22.26 -6.34 -6.82
CA THR A 185 -21.31 -7.12 -6.00
C THR A 185 -21.85 -7.44 -4.61
N ILE A 186 -22.93 -6.79 -4.16
CA ILE A 186 -23.58 -7.09 -2.88
C ILE A 186 -24.00 -8.56 -2.75
N GLN A 187 -24.33 -9.20 -3.88
CA GLN A 187 -24.70 -10.62 -3.91
C GLN A 187 -23.54 -11.56 -3.56
N TYR A 188 -22.30 -11.09 -3.74
CA TYR A 188 -21.06 -11.84 -3.53
C TYR A 188 -20.23 -11.28 -2.37
N VAL A 189 -20.79 -10.33 -1.61
CA VAL A 189 -20.03 -9.58 -0.58
C VAL A 189 -19.56 -10.51 0.55
N LYS A 190 -20.31 -11.56 0.84
CA LYS A 190 -19.95 -12.52 1.87
C LYS A 190 -18.67 -13.27 1.46
N GLU A 191 -18.61 -13.70 0.21
CA GLU A 191 -17.48 -14.37 -0.42
C GLU A 191 -16.29 -13.41 -0.51
N ALA A 192 -16.51 -12.18 -0.98
CA ALA A 192 -15.49 -11.14 -1.12
C ALA A 192 -14.81 -10.76 0.21
N LEU A 193 -15.54 -10.81 1.32
CA LEU A 193 -15.05 -10.41 2.65
C LEU A 193 -14.61 -11.60 3.52
N THR A 194 -14.42 -12.80 2.96
CA THR A 194 -14.04 -14.00 3.72
C THR A 194 -12.60 -13.98 4.26
N HIS A 195 -11.73 -13.11 3.75
CA HIS A 195 -10.29 -13.12 4.07
C HIS A 195 -9.85 -12.06 5.10
N LYS A 196 -8.78 -12.42 5.83
CA LYS A 196 -8.33 -11.88 7.13
C LYS A 196 -8.11 -10.35 7.20
N LYS A 197 -8.04 -9.86 8.46
CA LYS A 197 -7.75 -8.49 8.96
C LYS A 197 -6.75 -7.62 8.16
N PHE A 198 -5.81 -8.20 7.41
CA PHE A 198 -4.73 -7.51 6.70
C PHE A 198 -4.91 -7.43 5.18
N TYR A 199 -6.10 -7.75 4.67
CA TYR A 199 -6.32 -7.90 3.24
C TYR A 199 -6.03 -6.65 2.39
N ILE A 200 -6.16 -5.46 2.99
CA ILE A 200 -5.88 -4.16 2.35
C ILE A 200 -4.55 -3.55 2.82
N ASP A 201 -3.72 -4.30 3.54
CA ASP A 201 -2.41 -3.85 3.97
C ASP A 201 -1.46 -3.72 2.78
N LEU A 202 -0.72 -2.62 2.72
CA LEU A 202 0.15 -2.28 1.61
C LEU A 202 1.55 -2.88 1.73
N THR A 203 1.91 -3.47 2.87
CA THR A 203 3.24 -4.07 3.06
C THR A 203 3.47 -5.23 2.09
N ILE A 204 2.50 -6.16 1.95
CA ILE A 204 2.61 -7.30 1.03
C ILE A 204 2.78 -6.87 -0.44
N PRO A 205 1.90 -6.03 -1.02
CA PRO A 205 2.04 -5.66 -2.43
C PRO A 205 3.35 -4.91 -2.70
N LEU A 206 3.78 -4.01 -1.82
CA LEU A 206 5.05 -3.30 -2.01
C LEU A 206 6.25 -4.22 -1.86
N PHE A 207 6.19 -5.17 -0.93
CA PHE A 207 7.21 -6.18 -0.77
C PHE A 207 7.35 -7.04 -2.03
N SER A 208 6.24 -7.55 -2.58
CA SER A 208 6.25 -8.33 -3.82
C SER A 208 6.82 -7.54 -5.00
N VAL A 209 6.42 -6.28 -5.16
CA VAL A 209 6.98 -5.40 -6.19
C VAL A 209 8.48 -5.19 -5.99
N SER A 210 8.90 -4.91 -4.76
CA SER A 210 10.31 -4.66 -4.44
C SER A 210 11.20 -5.88 -4.72
N ILE A 211 10.73 -7.10 -4.42
CA ILE A 211 11.45 -8.34 -4.76
C ILE A 211 11.59 -8.48 -6.29
N GLN A 212 10.51 -8.24 -7.03
CA GLN A 212 10.53 -8.31 -8.49
C GLN A 212 11.51 -7.29 -9.07
N GLU A 213 11.54 -6.07 -8.53
CA GLU A 213 12.49 -5.04 -8.93
C GLU A 213 13.93 -5.41 -8.63
N TRP A 214 14.21 -5.99 -7.45
CA TRP A 214 15.54 -6.52 -7.14
C TRP A 214 15.96 -7.64 -8.10
N TYR A 215 15.06 -8.57 -8.42
CA TYR A 215 15.32 -9.61 -9.41
C TYR A 215 15.56 -9.00 -10.79
N ASN A 216 14.78 -7.99 -11.19
CA ASN A 216 14.95 -7.31 -12.48
C ASN A 216 16.33 -6.66 -12.60
N LYS A 217 16.81 -6.03 -11.53
CA LYS A 217 18.12 -5.36 -11.45
C LYS A 217 19.30 -6.34 -11.41
N THR A 218 19.19 -7.41 -10.63
CA THR A 218 20.34 -8.28 -10.31
C THR A 218 20.35 -9.60 -11.10
N LYS A 219 19.18 -10.04 -11.58
CA LYS A 219 18.93 -11.39 -12.11
C LYS A 219 19.21 -12.52 -11.12
N VAL A 220 19.35 -12.20 -9.83
CA VAL A 220 19.60 -13.15 -8.75
C VAL A 220 18.32 -13.36 -7.95
N LYS A 221 18.00 -14.62 -7.66
CA LYS A 221 16.96 -14.96 -6.68
C LYS A 221 17.57 -14.86 -5.29
N GLU A 222 17.08 -13.92 -4.49
CA GLU A 222 17.56 -13.69 -3.14
C GLU A 222 16.67 -14.44 -2.14
N ASN A 223 17.28 -14.96 -1.08
CA ASN A 223 16.52 -15.39 0.10
C ASN A 223 16.00 -14.14 0.81
N VAL A 224 14.70 -14.15 1.14
CA VAL A 224 14.06 -13.04 1.82
C VAL A 224 13.79 -13.44 3.27
N LEU A 225 14.31 -12.63 4.19
CA LEU A 225 14.04 -12.77 5.62
C LEU A 225 13.14 -11.60 6.03
N PHE A 226 12.06 -11.93 6.72
CA PHE A 226 11.19 -10.96 7.38
C PHE A 226 11.37 -11.12 8.88
N ASP A 227 11.40 -10.02 9.61
CA ASP A 227 11.17 -10.08 11.05
C ASP A 227 9.71 -10.50 11.31
N SER A 228 9.36 -10.89 12.54
CA SER A 228 8.01 -11.35 12.88
C SER A 228 6.99 -10.19 12.93
N SER A 229 6.93 -9.36 11.89
CA SER A 229 6.06 -8.21 11.74
C SER A 229 4.79 -8.56 10.96
N GLU A 230 3.65 -8.01 11.40
CA GLU A 230 2.40 -8.14 10.65
C GLU A 230 2.57 -7.46 9.28
N PRO A 231 2.05 -8.02 8.17
CA PRO A 231 1.13 -9.16 8.07
C PRO A 231 1.80 -10.51 7.77
N PHE A 232 3.13 -10.62 7.77
CA PHE A 232 3.89 -11.80 7.33
C PHE A 232 3.93 -12.94 8.34
N PHE A 233 2.89 -13.13 9.15
CA PHE A 233 2.77 -14.33 9.97
C PHE A 233 2.85 -15.58 9.07
N ALA A 234 3.98 -16.27 9.13
CA ALA A 234 4.03 -17.68 8.79
C ALA A 234 3.14 -18.37 9.83
N ASN A 235 1.94 -18.75 9.42
CA ASN A 235 1.14 -19.73 10.16
C ASN A 235 1.93 -21.05 10.27
#